data_AF-A0A9Q0YAU4-F1
#
_entry.id   AF-A0A9Q0YAU4-F1
#
_cell.length_a   1.000
_cell.length_b   1.000
_cell.length_c   1.000
_cell.angle_alpha   90.00
_cell.angle_beta   90.00
_cell.angle_gamma   90.00
#
_symmetry.space_group_name_H-M   'P 1'
#
loop_
_entity.id
_entity.type
_entity.pdbx_description
1 polymer ?
#
loop_
_entity_poly.entity_id
_entity_poly.type
_entity_poly.pdbx_seq_one_letter_code
_entity_poly.pdbx_strand_id
1 'polypeptide(L)' 'GATYIFGKSGGLILYTWPANDRPSTRTDRLAVGFSTTVKDGILVRIDSAPGLTDFLQLHI' A
#
# COMPACT_ATOMS: atom_id res chain seq x y z
N GLY A 1 -12.82 -8.44 9.60
CA GLY A 1 -11.56 -7.75 9.27
C GLY A 1 -11.39 -6.56 10.18
N ALA A 2 -10.20 -5.94 10.18
CA ALA A 2 -9.99 -4.64 10.82
C ALA A 2 -10.36 -3.51 9.84
N THR A 3 -10.88 -2.40 10.37
CA THR A 3 -11.30 -1.24 9.57
C THR A 3 -10.63 0.02 10.12
N TYR A 4 -10.14 0.87 9.24
CA TYR A 4 -9.48 2.13 9.58
C TYR A 4 -10.17 3.30 8.88
N ILE A 5 -10.24 4.45 9.55
CA ILE A 5 -10.80 5.69 9.01
C ILE A 5 -9.66 6.70 8.90
N PHE A 6 -9.43 7.19 7.69
CA PHE A 6 -8.49 8.27 7.42
C PHE A 6 -9.24 9.60 7.38
N GLY A 7 -8.88 10.52 8.26
CA GLY A 7 -9.53 11.84 8.39
C GLY A 7 -9.15 12.81 7.27
N LYS A 8 -9.58 14.08 7.39
CA LYS A 8 -9.31 15.13 6.38
C LYS A 8 -7.84 15.36 6.08
N SER A 9 -6.95 15.13 7.05
CA SER A 9 -5.49 15.24 6.89
C SER A 9 -4.86 14.03 6.19
N GLY A 10 -5.67 13.01 5.87
CA GLY A 10 -5.16 11.69 5.53
C GLY A 10 -4.50 11.00 6.72
N GLY A 11 -3.71 9.99 6.43
CA GLY A 11 -2.91 9.22 7.38
C GLY A 11 -2.15 8.12 6.66
N LEU A 12 -1.22 7.47 7.36
CA LEU A 12 -0.37 6.43 6.80
C LEU A 12 -0.29 5.27 7.79
N ILE A 13 -0.59 4.07 7.30
CA ILE A 13 -0.19 2.82 7.95
C ILE A 13 1.00 2.31 7.17
N LEU A 14 2.16 2.25 7.84
CA LEU A 14 3.40 1.78 7.24
C LEU A 14 3.76 0.41 7.80
N TYR A 15 3.96 -0.56 6.92
CA TYR A 15 4.58 -1.82 7.24
C TYR A 15 5.93 -1.92 6.50
N THR A 16 6.98 -2.23 7.24
CA THR A 16 8.33 -2.38 6.69
C THR A 16 8.81 -3.79 6.98
N TRP A 17 9.07 -4.58 5.93
CA TRP A 17 9.73 -5.87 6.11
C TRP A 17 11.10 -5.70 6.75
N PRO A 18 11.51 -6.60 7.65
CA PRO A 18 12.91 -6.74 8.05
C PRO A 18 13.80 -6.85 6.81
N ALA A 19 15.01 -6.30 6.88
CA ALA A 19 15.89 -6.17 5.71
C ALA A 19 16.15 -7.50 4.99
N ASN A 20 16.28 -8.59 5.75
CA ASN A 20 16.56 -9.93 5.24
C ASN A 20 15.31 -10.72 4.84
N ASP A 21 14.11 -10.21 5.13
CA ASP A 21 12.83 -10.89 4.90
C ASP A 21 12.00 -10.22 3.79
N ARG A 22 12.63 -9.39 2.96
CA ARG A 22 11.97 -8.71 1.84
C ARG A 22 11.64 -9.74 0.75
N PRO A 23 10.36 -9.97 0.42
CA PRO A 23 9.98 -10.98 -0.55
C PRO A 23 10.27 -10.52 -1.99
N SER A 24 10.53 -11.49 -2.88
CA SER A 24 10.49 -11.32 -4.33
C SER A 24 9.51 -12.32 -4.91
N THR A 25 8.51 -11.84 -5.64
CA THR A 25 7.37 -12.64 -6.09
C THR A 25 7.33 -12.69 -7.61
N ARG A 26 6.79 -13.79 -8.18
CA ARG A 26 6.44 -13.88 -9.60
C ARG A 26 4.96 -13.55 -9.86
N THR A 27 4.15 -13.57 -8.81
CA THR A 27 2.71 -13.34 -8.86
C THR A 27 2.25 -12.79 -7.53
N ASP A 28 1.46 -11.71 -7.58
CA ASP A 28 0.95 -11.02 -6.40
C ASP A 28 -0.57 -11.13 -6.31
N ARG A 29 -1.11 -11.01 -5.09
CA ARG A 29 -2.54 -10.87 -4.83
C ARG A 29 -2.75 -9.76 -3.82
N LEU A 30 -3.52 -8.74 -4.19
CA LEU A 30 -3.87 -7.60 -3.34
C LEU A 30 -5.39 -7.41 -3.33
N ALA A 31 -5.99 -7.30 -2.16
CA ALA A 31 -7.41 -7.01 -1.99
C ALA A 31 -7.63 -6.11 -0.77
N VAL A 32 -8.44 -5.06 -0.94
CA VAL A 32 -8.85 -4.15 0.13
C VAL A 32 -10.27 -3.66 -0.13
N GLY A 33 -11.11 -3.64 0.90
CA GLY A 33 -12.39 -2.95 0.86
C GLY A 33 -12.19 -1.47 1.19
N PHE A 34 -12.68 -0.57 0.36
CA PHE A 34 -12.59 0.87 0.60
C PHE A 34 -13.92 1.57 0.27
N SER A 35 -14.14 2.74 0.87
CA SER A 35 -15.26 3.63 0.57
C SER A 35 -14.79 5.07 0.73
N THR A 36 -15.00 5.89 -0.28
CA THR A 36 -14.55 7.29 -0.29
C THR A 36 -15.32 8.12 -1.30
N THR A 37 -15.42 9.43 -1.06
CA THR A 37 -15.90 10.42 -2.04
C THR A 37 -14.76 11.16 -2.73
N VAL A 38 -13.51 10.92 -2.32
CA VAL A 38 -12.31 11.48 -2.94
C VAL A 38 -12.15 10.87 -4.34
N LYS A 39 -11.78 11.71 -5.32
CA LYS A 39 -11.67 11.33 -6.74
C LYS A 39 -10.28 10.87 -7.16
N ASP A 40 -9.25 11.24 -6.41
CA ASP A 40 -7.86 10.92 -6.71
C ASP A 40 -7.12 10.67 -5.40
N GLY A 41 -6.45 9.52 -5.30
CA GLY A 41 -5.63 9.20 -4.15
C GLY A 41 -5.06 7.79 -4.16
N ILE A 42 -3.96 7.61 -3.43
CA ILE A 42 -3.31 6.31 -3.26
C ILE A 42 -3.92 5.59 -2.07
N LEU A 43 -4.44 4.38 -2.28
CA LEU A 43 -4.99 3.53 -1.23
C LEU A 43 -3.93 2.62 -0.62
N VAL A 44 -3.11 1.99 -1.49
CA VAL A 44 -2.05 1.07 -1.08
C VAL A 44 -0.86 1.26 -2.02
N ARG A 45 0.34 1.29 -1.46
CA ARG A 45 1.59 1.27 -2.23
C ARG A 45 2.58 0.31 -1.58
N ILE A 46 3.21 -0.50 -2.41
CA ILE A 46 4.28 -1.44 -2.03
C ILE A 46 5.49 -1.06 -2.86
N ASP A 47 6.55 -0.59 -2.21
CA ASP A 47 7.80 -0.23 -2.86
C ASP A 47 8.86 -1.31 -2.63
N SER A 48 9.67 -1.56 -3.65
CA SER A 48 10.89 -2.35 -3.51
C SER A 48 11.96 -1.63 -2.70
N ALA A 49 13.09 -2.32 -2.45
CA ALA A 49 14.20 -1.75 -1.69
C ALA A 49 14.77 -0.47 -2.35
N PRO A 50 15.35 0.46 -1.57
CA PRO A 50 16.00 1.65 -2.14
C PRO A 50 17.00 1.30 -3.25
N GLY A 51 16.95 2.04 -4.36
CA GLY A 51 17.77 1.81 -5.55
C GLY A 51 17.14 0.88 -6.59
N LEU A 52 16.02 0.24 -6.26
CA LEU A 52 15.18 -0.49 -7.22
C LEU A 52 13.98 0.38 -7.64
N THR A 53 13.36 0.02 -8.75
CA THR A 53 12.25 0.78 -9.36
C THR A 53 10.91 0.06 -9.29
N ASP A 54 10.89 -1.18 -8.79
CA ASP A 54 9.69 -2.00 -8.79
C ASP A 54 8.72 -1.50 -7.71
N PHE A 55 7.46 -1.34 -8.08
CA PHE A 55 6.39 -1.00 -7.14
C PHE A 55 5.04 -1.58 -7.61
N LEU A 56 4.14 -1.76 -6.65
CA LEU A 56 2.72 -2.01 -6.89
C LEU A 56 1.92 -0.89 -6.21
N GLN A 57 0.99 -0.27 -6.95
CA GLN A 57 0.14 0.80 -6.42
C GLN A 57 -1.33 0.54 -6.77
N LEU A 58 -2.18 0.59 -5.74
CA LEU A 58 -3.63 0.70 -5.89
C LEU A 58 -4.03 2.15 -5.62
N HIS A 59 -4.66 2.78 -6.60
CA HIS A 59 -5.14 4.15 -6.53
C HIS A 59 -6.54 4.25 -7.16
N ILE A 60 -7.22 5.35 -6.89
CA ILE A 60 -8.50 5.73 -7.50
C ILE A 60 -8.38 7.06 -8.21
#